data_AF-A0A8I1RLC7-F1
#
_entry.id   AF-A0A8I1RLC7-F1
#
_cell.length_a   1.000
_cell.length_b   1.000
_cell.length_c   1.000
_cell.angle_alpha   90.00
_cell.angle_beta   90.00
_cell.angle_gamma   90.00
#
_symmetry.space_group_name_H-M   'P 1'
#
loop_
_entity.id
_entity.type
_entity.pdbx_description
1 polymer ?
#
loop_
_entity_poly.entity_id
_entity_poly.type
_entity_poly.pdbx_seq_one_letter_code
_entity_poly.pdbx_strand_id
1 'polypeptide(L)'
;MTEKPKVTIVTDTGAGGLRMLTGAGAAAVTDVVSLPPEISGPHGRAWEADLVALRRKFNLDPTTDASLAGWVIEAPWAHPVWHSYIIGLVHLRPLSGMPAAVINLPGATHQFWLWAANPERSREQFLRGDAELPVLTPVNFSAQLLCADDESAMKTIKFAIGEICAGRLNPDTDALDQWITMFGNNMLKAEFRR
;
A
#
# COMPACT_ATOMS: atom_id res chain seq x y z
N MET A 1 40.15 -35.46 13.41
CA MET A 1 38.68 -35.65 13.40
C MET A 1 38.06 -34.39 13.94
N THR A 2 37.50 -33.54 13.09
CA THR A 2 36.89 -32.26 13.47
C THR A 2 35.39 -32.47 13.66
N GLU A 3 34.91 -32.19 14.86
CA GLU A 3 33.52 -32.36 15.26
C GLU A 3 32.64 -31.38 14.48
N LYS A 4 31.58 -31.88 13.84
CA LYS A 4 30.63 -31.03 13.10
C LYS A 4 29.77 -30.24 14.09
N PRO A 5 29.50 -28.95 13.84
CA PRO A 5 28.66 -28.15 14.72
C PRO A 5 27.22 -28.70 14.75
N LYS A 6 26.67 -28.85 15.95
CA LYS A 6 25.25 -29.14 16.16
C LYS A 6 24.44 -27.87 15.92
N VAL A 7 23.69 -27.85 14.82
CA VAL A 7 22.69 -26.81 14.56
C VAL A 7 21.36 -27.28 15.12
N THR A 8 20.87 -26.57 16.15
CA THR A 8 19.52 -26.76 16.68
C THR A 8 18.59 -25.84 15.91
N ILE A 9 17.65 -26.40 15.16
CA ILE A 9 16.59 -25.64 14.48
C ILE A 9 15.43 -25.51 15.46
N VAL A 10 15.12 -24.27 15.86
CA VAL A 10 13.91 -23.94 16.63
C VAL A 10 12.86 -23.51 15.62
N THR A 11 11.79 -24.29 15.47
CA THR A 11 10.64 -23.96 14.63
C THR A 11 9.57 -23.28 15.48
N ASP A 12 9.35 -21.98 15.28
CA ASP A 12 8.14 -21.29 15.75
C ASP A 12 7.17 -21.10 14.57
N THR A 13 5.87 -21.20 14.84
CA THR A 13 4.78 -21.48 13.90
C THR A 13 4.24 -20.25 13.15
N GLY A 14 5.11 -19.42 12.59
CA GLY A 14 4.71 -18.25 11.79
C GLY A 14 4.83 -18.48 10.29
N ALA A 15 3.72 -18.39 9.55
CA ALA A 15 3.64 -18.55 8.10
C ALA A 15 4.76 -17.81 7.33
N GLY A 16 5.49 -18.53 6.47
CA GLY A 16 6.45 -17.96 5.52
C GLY A 16 7.66 -18.85 5.28
N GLY A 17 7.50 -19.92 4.49
CA GLY A 17 8.54 -20.94 4.23
C GLY A 17 9.83 -20.43 3.57
N LEU A 18 9.87 -19.20 3.04
CA LEU A 18 11.08 -18.56 2.51
C LEU A 18 11.78 -17.60 3.50
N ARG A 19 11.13 -17.20 4.60
CA ARG A 19 11.71 -16.23 5.56
C ARG A 19 12.97 -16.75 6.27
N MET A 20 13.16 -18.08 6.31
CA MET A 20 14.34 -18.71 6.89
C MET A 20 15.58 -18.73 5.99
N LEU A 21 15.44 -18.62 4.66
CA LEU A 21 16.58 -18.76 3.74
C LEU A 21 17.36 -17.46 3.53
N THR A 22 16.77 -16.30 3.84
CA THR A 22 17.38 -14.97 3.63
C THR A 22 17.93 -14.33 4.91
N GLY A 23 17.81 -14.99 6.07
CA GLY A 23 18.22 -14.44 7.35
C GLY A 23 17.49 -13.14 7.70
N ALA A 24 16.16 -13.17 7.82
CA ALA A 24 15.32 -12.09 8.37
C ALA A 24 15.77 -10.65 7.99
N GLY A 25 16.09 -10.42 6.72
CA GLY A 25 16.50 -9.10 6.24
C GLY A 25 15.28 -8.24 5.95
N ALA A 26 15.14 -7.14 6.68
CA ALA A 26 14.36 -6.01 6.17
C ALA A 26 14.96 -5.57 4.83
N ALA A 27 14.13 -5.18 3.86
CA ALA A 27 14.63 -4.63 2.62
C ALA A 27 15.47 -3.38 2.91
N ALA A 28 16.64 -3.27 2.26
CA ALA A 28 17.49 -2.10 2.40
C ALA A 28 16.80 -0.88 1.76
N VAL A 29 16.68 0.21 2.51
CA VAL A 29 16.14 1.48 2.00
C VAL A 29 17.24 2.19 1.20
N THR A 30 17.08 2.28 -0.12
CA THR A 30 18.11 2.84 -1.02
C THR A 30 17.79 4.24 -1.53
N ASP A 31 16.53 4.67 -1.49
CA ASP A 31 16.04 5.95 -2.01
C ASP A 31 15.53 6.86 -0.88
N VAL A 32 16.41 7.61 -0.21
CA VAL A 32 16.00 8.39 0.97
C VAL A 32 15.07 9.55 0.59
N VAL A 33 13.91 9.64 1.25
CA VAL A 33 12.98 10.77 1.12
C VAL A 33 13.35 11.85 2.15
N SER A 34 13.62 13.06 1.69
CA SER A 34 14.02 14.20 2.53
C SER A 34 12.85 14.94 3.19
N LEU A 35 11.63 14.74 2.67
CA LEU A 35 10.40 15.33 3.20
C LEU A 35 10.08 14.80 4.60
N PRO A 36 9.55 15.63 5.51
CA PRO A 36 9.04 15.15 6.78
C PRO A 36 7.84 14.22 6.54
N PRO A 37 7.77 13.04 7.17
CA PRO A 37 6.62 12.15 7.03
C PRO A 37 5.40 12.68 7.79
N GLU A 38 4.22 12.63 7.16
CA GLU A 38 2.94 12.93 7.80
C GLU A 38 2.55 11.88 8.84
N ILE A 39 2.90 10.61 8.61
CA ILE A 39 2.64 9.50 9.54
C ILE A 39 3.95 8.76 9.81
N SER A 40 4.24 8.52 11.08
CA SER A 40 5.43 7.77 11.50
C SER A 40 5.08 6.79 12.61
N GLY A 41 5.74 5.64 12.59
CA GLY A 41 5.67 4.61 13.62
C GLY A 41 7.01 3.89 13.77
N PRO A 42 7.13 2.97 14.75
CA PRO A 42 8.38 2.26 15.02
C PRO A 42 8.91 1.42 13.84
N HIS A 43 8.05 1.06 12.89
CA HIS A 43 8.39 0.18 11.78
C HIS A 43 8.29 0.86 10.42
N GLY A 44 7.83 2.10 10.33
CA GLY A 44 7.66 2.74 9.04
C GLY A 44 7.31 4.21 9.09
N ARG A 45 7.31 4.81 7.91
CA ARG A 45 7.03 6.22 7.66
C ARG A 45 6.13 6.31 6.42
N ALA A 46 5.27 7.31 6.36
CA ALA A 46 4.43 7.52 5.20
C ALA A 46 4.28 9.00 4.89
N TRP A 47 4.13 9.26 3.60
CA TRP A 47 4.01 10.59 3.03
C TRP A 47 2.81 10.71 2.11
N GLU A 48 2.10 11.84 2.20
CA GLU A 48 1.02 12.17 1.26
C GLU A 48 1.61 12.82 0.01
N ALA A 49 1.22 12.34 -1.18
CA ALA A 49 1.64 12.92 -2.44
C ALA A 49 0.87 14.22 -2.73
N ASP A 50 1.54 15.20 -3.33
CA ASP A 50 0.90 16.43 -3.79
C ASP A 50 0.05 16.15 -5.05
N LEU A 51 -1.23 15.83 -4.81
CA LEU A 51 -2.18 15.60 -5.90
C LEU A 51 -2.42 16.83 -6.77
N VAL A 52 -2.25 18.05 -6.24
CA VAL A 52 -2.42 19.27 -7.04
C VAL A 52 -1.27 19.39 -8.04
N ALA A 53 -0.04 19.11 -7.61
CA ALA A 53 1.12 19.06 -8.49
C ALA A 53 1.00 17.93 -9.53
N LEU A 54 0.58 16.73 -9.12
CA LEU A 54 0.35 15.60 -10.03
C LEU A 54 -0.70 15.95 -11.09
N ARG A 55 -1.85 16.50 -10.69
CA ARG A 55 -2.90 16.95 -11.62
C ARG A 55 -2.38 17.94 -12.64
N ARG A 56 -1.60 18.94 -12.19
CA ARG A 56 -0.99 19.93 -13.08
C ARG A 56 -0.03 19.27 -14.07
N LYS A 57 0.84 18.37 -13.60
CA LYS A 57 1.82 17.68 -14.43
C LYS A 57 1.15 16.85 -15.53
N PHE A 58 0.11 16.11 -15.18
CA PHE A 58 -0.60 15.23 -16.11
C PHE A 58 -1.75 15.94 -16.87
N ASN A 59 -1.89 17.27 -16.69
CA ASN A 59 -2.95 18.07 -17.28
C ASN A 59 -4.35 17.46 -17.06
N LEU A 60 -4.60 17.00 -15.83
CA LEU A 60 -5.86 16.37 -15.44
C LEU A 60 -6.90 17.44 -15.13
N ASP A 61 -8.07 17.31 -15.76
CA ASP A 61 -9.23 18.13 -15.45
C ASP A 61 -9.85 17.64 -14.12
N PRO A 62 -10.03 18.49 -13.11
CA PRO A 62 -10.67 18.11 -11.86
C PRO A 62 -12.07 17.50 -12.03
N THR A 63 -12.77 17.81 -13.12
CA THR A 63 -14.11 17.27 -13.43
C THR A 63 -14.08 15.84 -13.99
N THR A 64 -12.90 15.33 -14.34
CA THR A 64 -12.67 13.97 -14.87
C THR A 64 -11.65 13.18 -14.05
N ASP A 65 -11.25 13.69 -12.88
CA ASP A 65 -10.33 13.01 -11.97
C ASP A 65 -11.05 12.53 -10.70
N ALA A 66 -10.95 11.22 -10.43
CA ALA A 66 -11.54 10.59 -9.25
C ALA A 66 -10.60 10.58 -8.02
N SER A 67 -9.35 11.00 -8.19
CA SER A 67 -8.28 10.84 -7.19
C SER A 67 -8.55 11.68 -5.94
N LEU A 68 -8.52 11.03 -4.79
CA LEU A 68 -8.70 11.68 -3.48
C LEU A 68 -7.39 11.78 -2.71
N ALA A 69 -6.56 10.73 -2.76
CA ALA A 69 -5.27 10.71 -2.11
C ALA A 69 -4.28 9.77 -2.82
N GLY A 70 -3.00 10.09 -2.72
CA GLY A 70 -1.88 9.22 -3.06
C GLY A 70 -0.90 9.20 -1.88
N TRP A 71 -0.41 8.03 -1.49
CA TRP A 71 0.46 7.87 -0.33
C TRP A 71 1.65 7.00 -0.68
N VAL A 72 2.85 7.40 -0.25
CA VAL A 72 4.03 6.53 -0.22
C VAL A 72 4.21 6.03 1.21
N ILE A 73 4.44 4.74 1.38
CA ILE A 73 4.66 4.11 2.68
C ILE A 73 6.00 3.38 2.63
N GLU A 74 6.94 3.77 3.48
CA GLU A 74 8.18 3.02 3.73
C GLU A 74 7.96 2.03 4.87
N ALA A 75 8.05 0.75 4.56
CA ALA A 75 7.84 -0.37 5.46
C ALA A 75 8.83 -1.51 5.13
N PRO A 76 10.15 -1.32 5.36
CA PRO A 76 11.19 -2.28 4.98
C PRO A 76 11.07 -3.64 5.69
N TRP A 77 10.33 -3.71 6.78
CA TRP A 77 10.04 -4.93 7.52
C TRP A 77 9.06 -5.87 6.80
N ALA A 78 8.27 -5.35 5.86
CA ALA A 78 7.13 -6.06 5.29
C ALA A 78 7.54 -7.15 4.28
N HIS A 79 8.60 -6.92 3.51
CA HIS A 79 9.09 -7.81 2.45
C HIS A 79 10.63 -7.73 2.33
N PRO A 80 11.34 -8.83 1.97
CA PRO A 80 12.80 -8.82 1.86
C PRO A 80 13.37 -8.11 0.62
N VAL A 81 12.56 -7.89 -0.43
CA VAL A 81 13.04 -7.37 -1.74
C VAL A 81 12.73 -5.89 -1.97
N TRP A 82 11.56 -5.41 -1.55
CA TRP A 82 11.15 -4.01 -1.70
C TRP A 82 10.80 -3.44 -0.34
N HIS A 83 11.12 -2.17 -0.15
CA HIS A 83 10.99 -1.50 1.14
C HIS A 83 9.81 -0.54 1.23
N SER A 84 9.14 -0.25 0.11
CA SER A 84 8.09 0.76 0.06
C SER A 84 6.89 0.33 -0.75
N TYR A 85 5.78 1.00 -0.50
CA TYR A 85 4.46 0.73 -1.05
C TYR A 85 3.77 2.03 -1.40
N ILE A 86 2.76 1.96 -2.26
CA ILE A 86 1.96 3.11 -2.66
C ILE A 86 0.48 2.79 -2.51
N ILE A 87 -0.28 3.67 -1.86
CA ILE A 87 -1.74 3.64 -1.83
C ILE A 87 -2.29 4.75 -2.70
N GLY A 88 -3.24 4.40 -3.59
CA GLY A 88 -4.09 5.36 -4.29
C GLY A 88 -5.53 5.20 -3.84
N LEU A 89 -6.20 6.29 -3.48
CA LEU A 89 -7.63 6.33 -3.11
C LEU A 89 -8.40 7.16 -4.13
N VAL A 90 -9.53 6.63 -4.60
CA VAL A 90 -10.45 7.30 -5.53
C VAL A 90 -11.89 7.22 -5.04
N HIS A 91 -12.72 8.17 -5.47
CA HIS A 91 -14.17 8.01 -5.37
C HIS A 91 -14.74 7.23 -6.57
N LEU A 92 -15.93 6.65 -6.42
CA LEU A 92 -16.61 5.87 -7.47
C LEU A 92 -17.84 6.59 -8.05
N ARG A 93 -18.02 7.88 -7.73
CA ARG A 93 -19.07 8.72 -8.34
C ARG A 93 -18.88 8.80 -9.86
N PRO A 94 -19.96 8.90 -10.64
CA PRO A 94 -19.87 9.14 -12.07
C PRO A 94 -19.08 10.41 -12.40
N LEU A 95 -18.23 10.33 -13.41
CA LEU A 95 -17.47 11.44 -13.96
C LEU A 95 -17.91 11.69 -15.40
N SER A 96 -18.01 12.96 -15.79
CA SER A 96 -18.45 13.32 -17.14
C SER A 96 -17.46 12.80 -18.18
N GLY A 97 -17.98 12.14 -19.22
CA GLY A 97 -17.14 11.61 -20.31
C GLY A 97 -16.30 10.38 -19.95
N MET A 98 -16.42 9.85 -18.73
CA MET A 98 -15.70 8.65 -18.28
C MET A 98 -16.64 7.44 -18.22
N PRO A 99 -16.13 6.22 -18.46
CA PRO A 99 -16.90 5.01 -18.20
C PRO A 99 -17.37 4.92 -16.75
N ALA A 100 -18.51 4.27 -16.52
CA ALA A 100 -18.98 4.00 -15.17
C ALA A 100 -17.95 3.15 -14.39
N ALA A 101 -17.77 3.46 -13.11
CA ALA A 101 -16.91 2.69 -12.24
C ALA A 101 -17.39 1.22 -12.14
N VAL A 102 -16.46 0.28 -12.14
CA VAL A 102 -16.78 -1.14 -11.95
C VAL A 102 -17.06 -1.40 -10.48
N ILE A 103 -18.31 -1.70 -10.14
CA ILE A 103 -18.75 -1.94 -8.76
C ILE A 103 -18.83 -3.45 -8.49
N ASN A 104 -17.93 -3.96 -7.63
CA ASN A 104 -17.91 -5.37 -7.19
C ASN A 104 -18.53 -5.55 -5.79
N LEU A 105 -18.57 -4.47 -5.01
CA LEU A 105 -19.24 -4.40 -3.72
C LEU A 105 -20.47 -3.50 -3.87
N PRO A 106 -21.70 -4.05 -3.78
CA PRO A 106 -22.92 -3.25 -3.91
C PRO A 106 -22.92 -2.04 -2.95
N GLY A 107 -23.17 -0.85 -3.51
CA GLY A 107 -23.17 0.41 -2.76
C GLY A 107 -21.79 1.00 -2.47
N ALA A 108 -20.71 0.42 -2.98
CA ALA A 108 -19.37 0.99 -2.82
C ALA A 108 -19.30 2.44 -3.34
N THR A 109 -18.71 3.31 -2.52
CA THR A 109 -18.56 4.74 -2.81
C THR A 109 -17.12 5.11 -3.15
N HIS A 110 -16.16 4.31 -2.70
CA HIS A 110 -14.73 4.55 -2.88
C HIS A 110 -13.99 3.26 -3.23
N GLN A 111 -12.81 3.41 -3.82
CA GLN A 111 -11.89 2.31 -4.06
C GLN A 111 -10.47 2.75 -3.72
N PHE A 112 -9.69 1.83 -3.18
CA PHE A 112 -8.26 2.01 -3.11
C PHE A 112 -7.51 0.82 -3.70
N TRP A 113 -6.26 1.09 -4.03
CA TRP A 113 -5.28 0.11 -4.43
C TRP A 113 -4.01 0.32 -3.64
N LEU A 114 -3.31 -0.78 -3.39
CA LEU A 114 -2.02 -0.83 -2.75
C LEU A 114 -1.07 -1.59 -3.68
N TRP A 115 0.09 -1.00 -3.93
CA TRP A 115 1.15 -1.56 -4.75
C TRP A 115 2.45 -1.61 -3.97
N ALA A 116 3.31 -2.59 -4.24
CA ALA A 116 4.73 -2.44 -3.99
C ALA A 116 5.32 -1.32 -4.87
N ALA A 117 6.19 -0.49 -4.29
CA ALA A 117 6.91 0.53 -5.02
C ALA A 117 8.15 -0.06 -5.70
N ASN A 118 8.49 0.44 -6.89
CA ASN A 118 9.72 0.10 -7.58
C ASN A 118 10.91 0.79 -6.87
N PRO A 119 11.84 0.03 -6.25
CA PRO A 119 12.96 0.61 -5.50
C PRO A 119 13.99 1.32 -6.38
N GLU A 120 13.96 1.13 -7.70
CA GLU A 120 14.86 1.78 -8.66
C GLU A 120 14.38 3.17 -9.10
N ARG A 121 13.19 3.61 -8.66
CA ARG A 121 12.61 4.91 -9.03
C ARG A 121 12.46 5.80 -7.79
N SER A 122 12.63 7.11 -7.99
CA SER A 122 12.54 8.07 -6.89
C SER A 122 11.11 8.23 -6.38
N ARG A 123 10.93 7.94 -5.09
CA ARG A 123 9.68 8.16 -4.37
C ARG A 123 9.45 9.65 -4.10
N GLU A 124 10.52 10.40 -3.80
CA GLU A 124 10.42 11.82 -3.53
C GLU A 124 9.92 12.60 -4.75
N GLN A 125 10.39 12.27 -5.97
CA GLN A 125 9.88 12.90 -7.18
C GLN A 125 8.38 12.64 -7.36
N PHE A 126 7.90 11.43 -7.07
CA PHE A 126 6.45 11.15 -7.09
C PHE A 126 5.69 11.98 -6.05
N LEU A 127 6.20 12.06 -4.81
CA LEU A 127 5.58 12.83 -3.73
C LEU A 127 5.45 14.32 -4.07
N ARG A 128 6.42 14.87 -4.80
CA ARG A 128 6.41 16.27 -5.27
C ARG A 128 5.57 16.49 -6.53
N GLY A 129 5.03 15.42 -7.12
CA GLY A 129 4.33 15.48 -8.41
C GLY A 129 5.25 15.66 -9.62
N ASP A 130 6.55 15.38 -9.45
CA ASP A 130 7.60 15.50 -10.47
C ASP A 130 7.87 14.19 -11.23
N ALA A 131 7.25 13.07 -10.86
CA ALA A 131 7.40 11.78 -11.55
C ALA A 131 6.09 10.99 -11.64
N GLU A 132 6.08 10.02 -12.55
CA GLU A 132 5.02 9.00 -12.63
C GLU A 132 5.04 8.05 -11.43
N LEU A 133 3.92 7.35 -11.23
CA LEU A 133 3.72 6.37 -10.18
C LEU A 133 4.79 5.25 -10.22
N PRO A 134 5.73 5.18 -9.27
CA PRO A 134 6.82 4.22 -9.31
C PRO A 134 6.39 2.89 -8.69
N VAL A 135 5.49 2.15 -9.35
CA VAL A 135 4.94 0.88 -8.83
C VAL A 135 5.48 -0.34 -9.55
N LEU A 136 5.57 -1.44 -8.82
CA LEU A 136 5.69 -2.78 -9.36
C LEU A 136 4.31 -3.33 -9.71
N THR A 137 4.26 -4.28 -10.62
CA THR A 137 3.05 -5.03 -10.97
C THR A 137 3.25 -6.51 -10.66
N PRO A 138 2.19 -7.22 -10.23
CA PRO A 138 0.78 -6.78 -10.12
C PRO A 138 0.48 -5.89 -8.89
N VAL A 139 -0.75 -5.39 -8.80
CA VAL A 139 -1.31 -4.74 -7.60
C VAL A 139 -1.24 -5.72 -6.43
N ASN A 140 -0.80 -5.26 -5.25
CA ASN A 140 -0.78 -6.10 -4.05
C ASN A 140 -2.20 -6.34 -3.54
N PHE A 141 -2.98 -5.27 -3.44
CA PHE A 141 -4.32 -5.31 -2.88
C PHE A 141 -5.23 -4.26 -3.53
N SER A 142 -6.51 -4.58 -3.70
CA SER A 142 -7.54 -3.63 -4.13
C SER A 142 -8.83 -3.88 -3.37
N ALA A 143 -9.45 -2.81 -2.88
CA ALA A 143 -10.68 -2.89 -2.12
C ALA A 143 -11.63 -1.75 -2.44
N GLN A 144 -12.92 -2.08 -2.38
CA GLN A 144 -14.00 -1.11 -2.42
C GLN A 144 -14.53 -0.86 -1.01
N LEU A 145 -14.86 0.41 -0.72
CA LEU A 145 -15.30 0.87 0.58
C LEU A 145 -16.73 1.43 0.50
N LEU A 146 -17.51 1.21 1.56
CA LEU A 146 -18.75 1.93 1.82
C LEU A 146 -18.45 3.01 2.87
N CYS A 147 -18.23 4.22 2.40
CA CYS A 147 -18.06 5.40 3.25
C CYS A 147 -19.17 6.41 2.96
N ALA A 148 -19.60 7.13 3.99
CA ALA A 148 -20.61 8.18 3.86
C ALA A 148 -20.11 9.36 3.00
N ASP A 149 -18.82 9.66 3.09
CA ASP A 149 -18.15 10.77 2.42
C ASP A 149 -16.65 10.48 2.20
N ASP A 150 -16.00 11.39 1.47
CA ASP A 150 -14.58 11.32 1.13
C ASP A 150 -13.69 11.42 2.38
N GLU A 151 -14.12 12.21 3.38
CA GLU A 151 -13.39 12.37 4.64
C GLU A 151 -13.29 11.05 5.42
N SER A 152 -14.40 10.31 5.49
CA SER A 152 -14.46 9.00 6.12
C SER A 152 -13.60 7.97 5.39
N ALA A 153 -13.57 8.02 4.06
CA ALA A 153 -12.68 7.18 3.26
C ALA A 153 -11.20 7.51 3.52
N MET A 154 -10.84 8.79 3.55
CA MET A 154 -9.48 9.24 3.88
C MET A 154 -9.06 8.82 5.28
N LYS A 155 -9.95 8.94 6.29
CA LYS A 155 -9.69 8.47 7.66
C LYS A 155 -9.41 6.97 7.70
N THR A 156 -10.17 6.18 6.93
CA THR A 156 -9.97 4.73 6.83
C THR A 156 -8.59 4.39 6.27
N ILE A 157 -8.16 5.07 5.20
CA ILE A 157 -6.83 4.86 4.61
C ILE A 157 -5.72 5.33 5.55
N LYS A 158 -5.85 6.51 6.17
CA LYS A 158 -4.86 7.01 7.14
C LYS A 158 -4.71 6.07 8.34
N PHE A 159 -5.80 5.46 8.80
CA PHE A 159 -5.75 4.42 9.83
C PHE A 159 -4.95 3.21 9.36
N ALA A 160 -5.24 2.65 8.17
CA ALA A 160 -4.51 1.52 7.60
C ALA A 160 -2.99 1.80 7.49
N ILE A 161 -2.63 3.00 7.01
CA ILE A 161 -1.25 3.46 6.90
C ILE A 161 -0.59 3.53 8.28
N GLY A 162 -1.29 4.07 9.28
CA GLY A 162 -0.83 4.08 10.67
C GLY A 162 -0.54 2.67 11.20
N GLU A 163 -1.41 1.70 10.93
CA GLU A 163 -1.21 0.29 11.32
C GLU A 163 -0.01 -0.34 10.61
N ILE A 164 0.24 0.01 9.34
CA ILE A 164 1.45 -0.42 8.60
C ILE A 164 2.72 0.18 9.23
N CYS A 165 2.75 1.49 9.46
CA CYS A 165 3.88 2.16 10.09
C CYS A 165 4.13 1.66 11.52
N ALA A 166 3.09 1.17 12.19
CA ALA A 166 3.19 0.55 13.50
C ALA A 166 3.54 -0.95 13.47
N GLY A 167 3.70 -1.56 12.30
CA GLY A 167 4.06 -2.98 12.17
C GLY A 167 2.92 -3.97 12.45
N ARG A 168 1.66 -3.51 12.50
CA ARG A 168 0.47 -4.33 12.83
C ARG A 168 -0.32 -4.78 11.60
N LEU A 169 -0.13 -4.12 10.46
CA LEU A 169 -0.71 -4.48 9.18
C LEU A 169 0.39 -4.61 8.14
N ASN A 170 0.54 -5.78 7.51
CA ASN A 170 1.55 -5.99 6.48
C ASN A 170 0.96 -5.64 5.09
N PRO A 171 1.58 -4.72 4.34
CA PRO A 171 1.13 -4.28 3.01
C PRO A 171 1.45 -5.28 1.87
N ASP A 172 2.13 -6.37 2.17
CA ASP A 172 2.50 -7.39 1.18
C ASP A 172 1.31 -8.28 0.77
N THR A 173 1.35 -8.82 -0.45
CA THR A 173 0.30 -9.70 -1.00
C THR A 173 0.02 -10.91 -0.13
N ASP A 174 1.04 -11.44 0.53
CA ASP A 174 0.92 -12.66 1.34
C ASP A 174 0.13 -12.45 2.65
N ALA A 175 -0.17 -11.18 3.00
CA ALA A 175 -0.83 -10.81 4.24
C ALA A 175 -2.32 -10.51 4.09
N LEU A 176 -2.97 -11.00 3.03
CA LEU A 176 -4.39 -10.75 2.74
C LEU A 176 -5.33 -11.00 3.93
N ASP A 177 -5.07 -12.04 4.73
CA ASP A 177 -5.91 -12.37 5.88
C ASP A 177 -5.89 -11.25 6.96
N GLN A 178 -4.81 -10.47 7.07
CA GLN A 178 -4.75 -9.30 7.96
C GLN A 178 -5.68 -8.18 7.48
N TRP A 179 -5.69 -7.94 6.16
CA TRP A 179 -6.58 -6.96 5.54
C TRP A 179 -8.05 -7.37 5.69
N ILE A 180 -8.37 -8.65 5.48
CA ILE A 180 -9.71 -9.20 5.72
C ILE A 180 -10.10 -9.06 7.18
N THR A 181 -9.20 -9.35 8.12
CA THR A 181 -9.48 -9.21 9.56
C THR A 181 -9.79 -7.75 9.93
N MET A 182 -9.08 -6.80 9.33
CA MET A 182 -9.23 -5.38 9.67
C MET A 182 -10.47 -4.74 9.03
N PHE A 183 -10.80 -5.09 7.78
CA PHE A 183 -11.81 -4.38 6.99
C PHE A 183 -12.97 -5.26 6.52
N GLY A 184 -12.93 -6.57 6.77
CA GLY A 184 -13.88 -7.56 6.26
C GLY A 184 -13.50 -8.09 4.88
N ASN A 185 -14.06 -9.25 4.49
CA ASN A 185 -13.85 -9.82 3.15
C ASN A 185 -14.77 -9.21 2.08
N ASN A 186 -15.81 -8.47 2.48
CA ASN A 186 -16.78 -7.85 1.57
C ASN A 186 -16.15 -6.82 0.63
N MET A 187 -15.03 -6.22 1.02
CA MET A 187 -14.26 -5.28 0.20
C MET A 187 -13.58 -5.92 -1.01
N LEU A 188 -13.42 -7.24 -1.01
CA LEU A 188 -12.84 -8.02 -2.10
C LEU A 188 -13.91 -8.40 -3.13
N LYS A 189 -13.47 -8.66 -4.37
CA LYS A 189 -14.34 -9.28 -5.38
C LYS A 189 -14.80 -10.65 -4.89
N ALA A 190 -16.00 -11.07 -5.31
CA ALA A 190 -16.63 -12.30 -4.83
C ALA A 190 -15.73 -13.53 -4.99
N GLU A 191 -14.98 -13.64 -6.08
CA GLU A 191 -14.05 -14.75 -6.34
C GLU A 191 -12.83 -14.80 -5.39
N PHE A 192 -12.53 -13.72 -4.67
CA PHE A 192 -11.44 -13.65 -3.69
C PHE A 192 -11.91 -13.66 -2.23
N ARG A 193 -13.24 -13.76 -2.00
CA ARG A 193 -13.78 -13.89 -0.65
C ARG A 193 -13.55 -15.33 -0.17
N ARG A 194 -12.68 -15.50 0.83
CA ARG A 194 -12.54 -16.75 1.58
C ARG A 194 -13.65 -16.86 2.62
#